data_AF-A0A3C1V1V5-F1
#
_entry.id   AF-A0A3C1V1V5-F1
#
_cell.length_a   1.000
_cell.length_b   1.000
_cell.length_c   1.000
_cell.angle_alpha   90.00
_cell.angle_beta   90.00
_cell.angle_gamma   90.00
#
_symmetry.space_group_name_H-M   'P 1'
#
loop_
_entity.id
_entity.type
_entity.pdbx_description
1 polymer ?
#
loop_
_entity_poly.entity_id
_entity_poly.type
_entity_poly.pdbx_seq_one_letter_code
_entity_poly.pdbx_strand_id
1 'polypeptide(L)'
;MMSCAYGFLFTESSPTLASLAFIAGVTAVAAAINSVAGGGRILTFSALAAILPADPSRLVIANATSTIGLWPGTLSAAWEYRHERTGQPKWSLWLLLPSVAGSVLGTLLVLVLPTTYFDSIVPLLIFLAATLFAVQPYLSKHLSKKVDGKEPHSTEHPKTKTLLLAATLQFFMGMYGGYFGAGNGILMLAVLGGLGLGDTHRLNGFKNLLAMVISACAALTFMLTSFTSSPIVAWPEVGIMAIAAIIGGF
;
A
#
# COMPACT_ATOMS: atom_id res chain seq x y z
N MET A 1 -12.28 -36.20 12.72
CA MET A 1 -12.05 -34.83 13.23
C MET A 1 -10.56 -34.45 13.24
N MET A 2 -9.74 -34.93 12.29
CA MET A 2 -8.29 -34.66 12.28
C MET A 2 -7.75 -34.26 10.89
N SER A 3 -8.61 -33.72 10.03
CA SER A 3 -8.23 -33.25 8.68
C SER A 3 -8.32 -31.73 8.50
N CYS A 4 -8.69 -30.98 9.55
CA CYS A 4 -8.92 -29.53 9.41
C CYS A 4 -7.67 -28.67 9.60
N ALA A 5 -6.55 -29.25 10.08
CA ALA A 5 -5.33 -28.49 10.40
C ALA A 5 -4.26 -28.50 9.28
N TYR A 6 -4.37 -29.38 8.27
CA TYR A 6 -3.35 -29.53 7.23
C TYR A 6 -3.63 -28.77 5.92
N GLY A 7 -4.82 -28.19 5.75
CA GLY A 7 -5.14 -27.35 4.58
C GLY A 7 -4.42 -25.99 4.58
N PHE A 8 -3.65 -25.67 5.62
CA PHE A 8 -2.98 -24.38 5.81
C PHE A 8 -1.63 -24.25 5.09
N LEU A 9 -1.03 -25.36 4.66
CA LEU A 9 0.34 -25.39 4.13
C LEU A 9 0.45 -25.84 2.67
N PHE A 10 -0.63 -26.33 2.07
CA PHE A 10 -0.59 -26.92 0.75
C PHE A 10 -1.78 -26.48 -0.10
N THR A 11 -1.65 -25.34 -0.76
CA THR A 11 -2.16 -25.23 -2.13
C THR A 11 -1.46 -26.35 -2.93
N GLU A 12 -2.19 -27.15 -3.71
CA GLU A 12 -1.75 -28.45 -4.30
C GLU A 12 -0.47 -28.45 -5.17
N SER A 13 0.23 -27.33 -5.29
CA SER A 13 1.57 -27.23 -5.86
C SER A 13 2.47 -26.45 -4.90
N SER A 14 3.37 -27.14 -4.20
CA SER A 14 4.42 -26.50 -3.41
C SER A 14 5.15 -25.46 -4.28
N PRO A 15 5.36 -24.23 -3.80
CA PRO A 15 6.00 -23.21 -4.63
C PRO A 15 7.42 -23.64 -4.98
N THR A 16 7.75 -23.55 -6.26
CA THR A 16 9.08 -23.91 -6.74
C THR A 16 10.14 -22.96 -6.18
N LEU A 17 11.37 -23.44 -5.98
CA LEU A 17 12.47 -22.56 -5.55
C LEU A 17 12.66 -21.37 -6.50
N ALA A 18 12.43 -21.59 -7.80
CA ALA A 18 12.49 -20.55 -8.83
C ALA A 18 11.41 -19.48 -8.64
N SER A 19 10.15 -19.85 -8.35
CA SER A 19 9.07 -18.88 -8.11
C SER A 19 9.30 -18.07 -6.82
N LEU A 20 9.85 -18.72 -5.78
CA LEU A 20 10.24 -18.06 -4.53
C LEU A 20 11.40 -17.07 -4.72
N ALA A 21 12.44 -17.47 -5.46
CA ALA A 21 13.54 -16.56 -5.80
C ALA A 21 13.08 -15.38 -6.67
N PHE A 22 12.19 -15.65 -7.64
CA PHE A 22 11.60 -14.61 -8.48
C PHE A 22 10.81 -13.60 -7.66
N ILE A 23 9.90 -14.04 -6.78
CA ILE A 23 9.10 -13.12 -5.98
C ILE A 23 9.96 -12.36 -4.95
N ALA A 24 11.03 -12.97 -4.43
CA ALA A 24 12.00 -12.27 -3.59
C ALA A 24 12.63 -11.08 -4.32
N GLY A 25 13.15 -11.32 -5.53
CA GLY A 25 13.78 -10.28 -6.36
C GLY A 25 12.80 -9.16 -6.72
N VAL A 26 11.59 -9.52 -7.18
CA VAL A 26 10.54 -8.54 -7.49
C VAL A 26 10.17 -7.73 -6.25
N THR A 27 10.10 -8.36 -5.08
CA THR A 27 9.70 -7.70 -3.83
C THR A 27 10.75 -6.74 -3.33
N ALA A 28 12.05 -7.07 -3.45
CA ALA A 28 13.12 -6.13 -3.10
C ALA A 28 13.06 -4.86 -3.96
N VAL A 29 12.90 -5.02 -5.28
CA VAL A 29 12.74 -3.89 -6.22
C VAL A 29 11.45 -3.10 -5.91
N ALA A 30 10.35 -3.81 -5.66
CA ALA A 30 9.09 -3.18 -5.31
C ALA A 30 9.18 -2.37 -4.02
N ALA A 31 9.84 -2.89 -2.98
CA ALA A 31 10.01 -2.18 -1.71
C ALA A 31 10.82 -0.89 -1.88
N ALA A 32 11.90 -0.92 -2.66
CA ALA A 32 12.69 0.27 -2.99
C ALA A 32 11.85 1.31 -3.77
N ILE A 33 11.07 0.86 -4.76
CA ILE A 33 10.14 1.76 -5.47
C ILE A 33 9.07 2.31 -4.52
N ASN A 34 8.63 1.53 -3.53
CA ASN A 34 7.58 1.94 -2.62
C ASN A 34 8.07 3.01 -1.62
N SER A 35 9.32 2.92 -1.15
CA SER A 35 9.92 3.92 -0.25
C SER A 35 10.02 5.29 -0.92
N VAL A 36 10.42 5.33 -2.19
CA VAL A 36 10.61 6.56 -2.98
C VAL A 36 9.30 7.07 -3.58
N ALA A 37 8.58 6.22 -4.31
CA ALA A 37 7.51 6.62 -5.22
C ALA A 37 6.11 6.16 -4.79
N GLY A 38 6.01 5.00 -4.12
CA GLY A 38 4.72 4.41 -3.71
C GLY A 38 4.03 3.55 -4.78
N GLY A 39 4.78 3.04 -5.77
CA GLY A 39 4.26 2.22 -6.89
C GLY A 39 4.57 0.72 -6.81
N GLY A 40 5.37 0.27 -5.84
CA GLY A 40 5.95 -1.08 -5.84
C GLY A 40 4.95 -2.23 -5.82
N ARG A 41 3.78 -2.02 -5.20
CA ARG A 41 2.75 -3.06 -5.03
C ARG A 41 2.16 -3.56 -6.35
N ILE A 42 2.22 -2.79 -7.44
CA ILE A 42 1.81 -3.24 -8.79
C ILE A 42 2.69 -4.42 -9.23
N LEU A 43 4.00 -4.34 -8.96
CA LEU A 43 4.98 -5.36 -9.37
C LEU A 43 4.75 -6.66 -8.62
N THR A 44 4.64 -6.61 -7.29
CA THR A 44 4.43 -7.82 -6.48
C THR A 44 3.06 -8.43 -6.70
N PHE A 45 2.01 -7.62 -6.86
CA PHE A 45 0.68 -8.10 -7.23
C PHE A 45 0.72 -8.86 -8.57
N SER A 46 1.31 -8.25 -9.60
CA SER A 46 1.36 -8.83 -10.96
C SER A 46 2.22 -10.09 -11.00
N ALA A 47 3.35 -10.09 -10.28
CA ALA A 47 4.21 -11.26 -10.14
C ALA A 47 3.50 -12.41 -9.42
N LEU A 48 2.82 -12.14 -8.31
CA LEU A 48 2.01 -13.15 -7.59
C LEU A 48 0.88 -13.67 -8.46
N ALA A 49 0.15 -12.79 -9.14
CA ALA A 49 -0.90 -13.20 -10.07
C ALA A 49 -0.35 -14.11 -11.18
N ALA A 50 0.88 -13.89 -11.64
CA ALA A 50 1.50 -14.72 -12.67
C ALA A 50 1.96 -16.10 -12.18
N ILE A 51 2.46 -16.21 -10.94
CA ILE A 51 3.03 -17.47 -10.40
C ILE A 51 2.03 -18.30 -9.59
N LEU A 52 0.97 -17.69 -9.05
CA LEU A 52 -0.04 -18.40 -8.27
C LEU A 52 -0.96 -19.24 -9.17
N PRO A 53 -1.48 -20.37 -8.67
CA PRO A 53 -2.39 -21.23 -9.43
C PRO A 53 -3.62 -20.48 -9.96
N ALA A 54 -4.09 -20.87 -11.14
CA ALA A 54 -5.26 -20.29 -11.79
C ALA A 54 -6.56 -20.71 -11.09
N ASP A 55 -6.84 -20.07 -9.96
CA ASP A 55 -8.03 -20.23 -9.12
C ASP A 55 -8.95 -18.99 -9.25
N PRO A 56 -10.28 -19.12 -9.13
CA PRO A 56 -11.24 -17.99 -9.06
C PRO A 56 -10.93 -16.91 -8.01
N SER A 57 -10.10 -17.21 -7.01
CA SER A 57 -9.68 -16.29 -5.95
C SER A 57 -8.23 -15.82 -6.10
N ARG A 58 -7.53 -16.21 -7.18
CA ARG A 58 -6.10 -15.94 -7.40
C ARG A 58 -5.72 -14.47 -7.22
N LEU A 59 -6.52 -13.54 -7.76
CA LEU A 59 -6.22 -12.11 -7.68
C LEU A 59 -6.41 -11.58 -6.25
N VAL A 60 -7.41 -12.07 -5.51
CA VAL A 60 -7.58 -11.73 -4.10
C VAL A 60 -6.41 -12.26 -3.26
N ILE A 61 -5.98 -13.51 -3.50
CA ILE A 61 -4.82 -14.10 -2.83
C ILE A 61 -3.55 -13.32 -3.14
N ALA A 62 -3.32 -12.96 -4.42
CA ALA A 62 -2.18 -12.16 -4.83
C ALA A 62 -2.17 -10.78 -4.13
N ASN A 63 -3.32 -10.13 -4.01
CA ASN A 63 -3.45 -8.85 -3.32
C ASN A 63 -3.19 -8.98 -1.81
N ALA A 64 -3.80 -9.93 -1.14
CA ALA A 64 -3.62 -10.16 0.30
C ALA A 64 -2.16 -10.52 0.61
N THR A 65 -1.58 -11.47 -0.12
CA THR A 65 -0.18 -11.91 -0.01
C THR A 65 0.77 -10.75 -0.24
N SER A 66 0.55 -9.95 -1.30
CA SER A 66 1.36 -8.77 -1.58
C SER A 66 1.30 -7.73 -0.46
N THR A 67 0.10 -7.49 0.10
CA THR A 67 -0.11 -6.54 1.20
C THR A 67 0.70 -6.93 2.42
N ILE A 68 0.58 -8.19 2.84
CA ILE A 68 1.22 -8.71 4.04
C ILE A 68 2.74 -8.79 3.82
N GLY A 69 3.17 -9.29 2.66
CA GLY A 69 4.59 -9.44 2.32
C GLY A 69 5.34 -8.12 2.21
N LEU A 70 4.71 -7.05 1.70
CA LEU A 70 5.35 -5.72 1.58
C LEU A 70 5.27 -4.86 2.85
N TRP A 71 4.34 -5.17 3.76
CA TRP A 71 4.14 -4.33 4.95
C TRP A 71 5.41 -4.10 5.78
N PRO A 72 6.27 -5.10 6.05
CA PRO A 72 7.55 -4.89 6.74
C PRO A 72 8.46 -3.87 6.04
N GLY A 73 8.52 -3.88 4.70
CA GLY A 73 9.26 -2.87 3.93
C GLY A 73 8.65 -1.47 4.05
N THR A 74 7.32 -1.35 4.11
CA THR A 74 6.68 -0.04 4.38
C THR A 74 6.96 0.49 5.77
N LEU A 75 7.12 -0.41 6.75
CA LEU A 75 7.53 -0.06 8.10
C LEU A 75 8.98 0.44 8.12
N SER A 76 9.90 -0.25 7.45
CA SER A 76 11.29 0.20 7.27
C SER A 76 11.35 1.60 6.63
N ALA A 77 10.61 1.83 5.55
CA ALA A 77 10.57 3.12 4.88
C ALA A 77 10.00 4.24 5.77
N ALA A 78 8.94 3.96 6.54
CA ALA A 78 8.40 4.93 7.50
C ALA A 78 9.36 5.23 8.64
N TRP A 79 10.16 4.24 9.05
CA TRP A 79 11.19 4.40 10.07
C TRP A 79 12.38 5.22 9.55
N GLU A 80 12.85 4.98 8.33
CA GLU A 80 13.99 5.70 7.76
C GLU A 80 13.68 7.19 7.59
N TYR A 81 12.52 7.49 7.00
CA TYR A 81 12.05 8.86 6.78
C TYR A 81 11.50 9.54 8.05
N ARG A 82 11.70 8.95 9.24
CA ARG A 82 11.16 9.48 10.50
C ARG A 82 11.72 10.84 10.89
N HIS A 83 12.91 11.19 10.41
CA HIS A 83 13.53 12.49 10.66
C HIS A 83 13.05 13.54 9.65
N GLU A 84 12.75 13.14 8.42
CA GLU A 84 12.23 14.05 7.38
C GLU A 84 10.81 14.54 7.66
N ARG A 85 10.03 13.83 8.49
CA ARG A 85 8.70 14.28 8.96
C ARG A 85 8.75 15.30 10.10
N THR A 86 9.94 15.65 10.61
CA THR A 86 10.05 16.69 11.66
C THR A 86 9.52 18.03 11.15
N GLY A 87 8.77 18.73 12.00
CA GLY A 87 8.10 19.99 11.66
C GLY A 87 6.70 19.85 11.06
N GLN A 88 6.23 18.65 10.65
CA GLN A 88 4.84 18.47 10.19
C GLN A 88 3.85 18.98 11.25
N PRO A 89 2.81 19.74 10.86
CA PRO A 89 1.93 20.38 11.83
C PRO A 89 1.14 19.30 12.57
N LYS A 90 0.98 19.44 13.89
CA LYS A 90 0.38 18.40 14.75
C LYS A 90 -1.00 17.94 14.29
N TRP A 91 -1.75 18.82 13.62
CA TRP A 91 -3.07 18.48 13.07
C TRP A 91 -2.99 17.40 11.98
N SER A 92 -1.89 17.28 11.23
CA SER A 92 -1.77 16.29 10.15
C SER A 92 -1.87 14.86 10.67
N LEU A 93 -1.49 14.60 11.94
CA LEU A 93 -1.68 13.31 12.59
C LEU A 93 -3.16 12.89 12.69
N TRP A 94 -4.11 13.84 12.64
CA TRP A 94 -5.53 13.51 12.56
C TRP A 94 -5.91 12.78 11.28
N LEU A 95 -5.10 12.89 10.22
CA LEU A 95 -5.28 12.15 8.96
C LEU A 95 -5.01 10.63 9.13
N LEU A 96 -4.43 10.19 10.24
CA LEU A 96 -4.29 8.77 10.56
C LEU A 96 -5.65 8.11 10.77
N LEU A 97 -6.59 8.79 11.43
CA LEU A 97 -7.93 8.26 11.70
C LEU A 97 -8.72 7.90 10.42
N PRO A 98 -8.91 8.82 9.46
CA PRO A 98 -9.58 8.48 8.20
C PRO A 98 -8.77 7.46 7.38
N SER A 99 -7.44 7.43 7.50
CA SER A 99 -6.61 6.42 6.83
C SER A 99 -6.89 5.01 7.34
N VAL A 100 -6.98 4.85 8.67
CA VAL A 100 -7.32 3.57 9.32
C VAL A 100 -8.74 3.15 8.95
N ALA A 101 -9.71 4.04 9.12
CA ALA A 101 -11.12 3.76 8.81
C ALA A 101 -11.31 3.41 7.34
N GLY A 102 -10.69 4.18 6.45
CA GLY A 102 -10.67 3.91 5.01
C GLY A 102 -10.04 2.56 4.71
N SER A 103 -8.83 2.30 5.20
CA SER A 103 -8.10 1.04 4.92
C SER A 103 -8.89 -0.19 5.36
N VAL A 104 -9.42 -0.17 6.59
CA VAL A 104 -10.25 -1.28 7.09
C VAL A 104 -11.48 -1.47 6.20
N LEU A 105 -12.21 -0.41 5.86
CA LEU A 105 -13.36 -0.51 4.96
C LEU A 105 -12.98 -1.03 3.57
N GLY A 106 -11.88 -0.53 3.00
CA GLY A 106 -11.35 -0.97 1.71
C GLY A 106 -10.98 -2.45 1.70
N THR A 107 -10.28 -2.92 2.73
CA THR A 107 -9.93 -4.34 2.86
C THR A 107 -11.17 -5.21 3.11
N LEU A 108 -12.12 -4.76 3.93
CA LEU A 108 -13.39 -5.47 4.13
C LEU A 108 -14.19 -5.60 2.83
N LEU A 109 -14.17 -4.59 1.96
CA LEU A 109 -14.81 -4.69 0.65
C LEU A 109 -14.19 -5.82 -0.20
N VAL A 110 -12.88 -6.05 -0.13
CA VAL A 110 -12.23 -7.18 -0.83
C VAL A 110 -12.68 -8.52 -0.25
N LEU A 111 -12.87 -8.58 1.06
CA LEU A 111 -13.17 -9.83 1.78
C LEU A 111 -14.65 -10.22 1.72
N VAL A 112 -15.55 -9.24 1.68
CA VAL A 112 -17.00 -9.46 1.75
C VAL A 112 -17.62 -9.59 0.36
N LEU A 113 -17.10 -8.87 -0.64
CA LEU A 113 -17.65 -8.96 -1.99
C LEU A 113 -17.21 -10.26 -2.68
N PRO A 114 -18.05 -10.82 -3.57
CA PRO A 114 -17.66 -11.94 -4.42
C PRO A 114 -16.38 -11.61 -5.22
N THR A 115 -15.49 -12.59 -5.38
CA THR A 115 -14.18 -12.40 -6.04
C THR A 115 -14.32 -11.88 -7.47
N THR A 116 -15.44 -12.19 -8.15
CA THR A 116 -15.77 -11.68 -9.49
C THR A 116 -15.77 -10.15 -9.59
N TYR A 117 -16.17 -9.43 -8.52
CA TYR A 117 -16.12 -7.97 -8.51
C TYR A 117 -14.67 -7.46 -8.47
N PHE A 118 -13.83 -8.11 -7.67
CA PHE A 118 -12.40 -7.80 -7.61
C PHE A 118 -11.74 -8.06 -8.97
N ASP A 119 -11.99 -9.23 -9.56
CA ASP A 119 -11.42 -9.62 -10.85
C ASP A 119 -11.82 -8.65 -11.98
N SER A 120 -13.05 -8.16 -11.96
CA SER A 120 -13.55 -7.22 -12.97
C SER A 120 -12.92 -5.83 -12.85
N ILE A 121 -12.63 -5.37 -11.63
CA ILE A 121 -12.07 -4.02 -11.41
C ILE A 121 -10.54 -3.98 -11.48
N VAL A 122 -9.86 -5.08 -11.15
CA VAL A 122 -8.38 -5.17 -11.11
C VAL A 122 -7.71 -4.64 -12.38
N PRO A 123 -8.14 -4.97 -13.61
CA PRO A 123 -7.51 -4.44 -14.83
C PRO A 123 -7.51 -2.91 -14.87
N LEU A 124 -8.61 -2.28 -14.44
CA LEU A 124 -8.74 -0.84 -14.35
C LEU A 124 -7.85 -0.26 -13.25
N LEU A 125 -7.73 -0.94 -12.11
CA LEU A 125 -6.85 -0.52 -11.02
C LEU A 125 -5.36 -0.61 -11.41
N ILE A 126 -4.96 -1.66 -12.11
CA ILE A 126 -3.60 -1.79 -12.66
C ILE A 126 -3.33 -0.67 -13.67
N PHE A 127 -4.27 -0.40 -14.58
CA PHE A 127 -4.13 0.66 -15.57
C PHE A 127 -3.99 2.04 -14.90
N LEU A 128 -4.83 2.32 -13.89
CA LEU A 128 -4.76 3.54 -13.08
C LEU A 128 -3.39 3.65 -12.38
N ALA A 129 -2.96 2.59 -11.72
CA ALA A 129 -1.71 2.57 -10.97
C ALA A 129 -0.48 2.72 -11.88
N ALA A 130 -0.49 2.07 -13.06
CA ALA A 130 0.53 2.22 -14.08
C ALA A 130 0.57 3.64 -14.66
N THR A 131 -0.61 4.24 -14.90
CA THR A 131 -0.71 5.63 -15.36
C THR A 131 -0.16 6.59 -14.31
N LEU A 132 -0.55 6.43 -13.04
CA LEU A 132 -0.01 7.21 -11.93
C LEU A 132 1.51 7.09 -11.86
N PHE A 133 2.04 5.87 -11.99
CA PHE A 133 3.48 5.62 -12.01
C PHE A 133 4.19 6.31 -13.17
N ALA A 134 3.61 6.26 -14.39
CA ALA A 134 4.17 6.93 -15.56
C ALA A 134 4.17 8.47 -15.42
N VAL A 135 3.14 9.05 -14.80
CA VAL A 135 3.00 10.51 -14.65
C VAL A 135 3.71 11.04 -13.40
N GLN A 136 4.05 10.18 -12.44
CA GLN A 136 4.72 10.56 -11.18
C GLN A 136 5.94 11.48 -11.37
N PRO A 137 6.88 11.24 -12.31
CA PRO A 137 8.04 12.14 -12.49
C PRO A 137 7.63 13.56 -12.88
N TYR A 138 6.54 13.70 -13.65
CA TYR A 138 6.01 15.00 -14.07
C TYR A 138 5.30 15.71 -12.91
N LEU A 139 4.51 14.97 -12.12
CA LEU A 139 3.86 15.50 -10.91
C LEU A 139 4.90 16.02 -9.91
N SER A 140 5.94 15.24 -9.64
CA SER A 140 7.02 15.63 -8.72
C SER A 140 7.69 16.94 -9.13
N LYS A 141 7.99 17.11 -10.43
CA LYS A 141 8.58 18.35 -10.97
C LYS A 141 7.67 19.57 -10.87
N HIS A 142 6.36 19.41 -11.12
CA HIS A 142 5.41 20.54 -11.12
C HIS A 142 4.98 20.94 -9.71
N LEU A 143 4.87 19.97 -8.79
CA LEU A 143 4.57 20.22 -7.39
C LEU A 143 5.76 20.89 -6.68
N SER A 144 6.99 20.47 -6.99
CA SER A 144 8.21 21.11 -6.43
C SER A 144 8.34 22.58 -6.86
N LYS A 145 8.03 22.93 -8.11
CA LYS A 145 8.06 24.31 -8.61
C LYS A 145 7.06 25.26 -7.95
N LYS A 146 5.96 24.74 -7.41
CA LYS A 146 4.93 25.56 -6.74
C LYS A 146 5.31 25.94 -5.31
N VAL A 147 6.34 25.29 -4.75
CA VAL A 147 6.86 25.49 -3.39
C VAL A 147 8.03 26.49 -3.38
N ASP A 148 8.79 26.64 -4.47
CA ASP A 148 9.95 27.56 -4.56
C ASP A 148 9.63 29.07 -4.64
N GLY A 149 8.35 29.48 -4.55
CA GLY A 149 7.95 30.89 -4.73
C GLY A 149 7.09 31.50 -3.61
N LYS A 150 6.64 30.68 -2.65
CA LYS A 150 5.92 31.13 -1.47
C LYS A 150 6.44 30.29 -0.32
N GLU A 151 6.92 30.92 0.76
CA GLU A 151 7.19 30.19 2.00
C GLU A 151 6.01 29.23 2.25
N PRO A 152 6.25 27.93 2.40
CA PRO A 152 5.20 27.00 2.70
C PRO A 152 4.79 27.31 4.14
N HIS A 153 3.84 28.23 4.29
CA HIS A 153 3.07 28.37 5.50
C HIS A 153 2.38 27.03 5.71
N SER A 154 3.06 26.13 6.41
CA SER A 154 2.46 25.09 7.20
C SER A 154 1.56 25.83 8.17
N THR A 155 0.34 26.16 7.72
CA THR A 155 -0.60 26.88 8.57
C THR A 155 -0.81 25.99 9.79
N GLU A 156 -0.29 26.43 10.94
CA GLU A 156 -0.46 25.72 12.20
C GLU A 156 -1.95 25.49 12.50
N HIS A 157 -2.79 26.38 11.95
CA HIS A 157 -4.25 26.31 11.98
C HIS A 157 -4.84 26.29 10.56
N PRO A 158 -5.02 25.11 9.94
CA PRO A 158 -5.75 25.01 8.69
C PRO A 158 -7.20 25.42 8.91
N LYS A 159 -7.81 26.06 7.91
CA LYS A 159 -9.26 26.32 7.92
C LYS A 159 -10.00 24.98 8.07
N THR A 160 -11.07 24.94 8.85
CA THR A 160 -11.89 23.73 9.08
C THR A 160 -12.31 23.05 7.77
N LYS A 161 -12.62 23.85 6.74
CA LYS A 161 -12.96 23.33 5.40
C LYS A 161 -11.81 22.56 4.74
N THR A 162 -10.57 23.05 4.87
CA THR A 162 -9.37 22.39 4.34
C THR A 162 -9.08 21.10 5.10
N LEU A 163 -9.22 21.12 6.42
CA LEU A 163 -9.05 19.93 7.25
C LEU A 163 -10.09 18.85 6.90
N LEU A 164 -11.36 19.23 6.76
CA LEU A 164 -12.43 18.32 6.38
C LEU A 164 -12.17 17.71 5.00
N LEU A 165 -11.81 18.54 4.02
CA LEU A 165 -11.45 18.08 2.68
C LEU A 165 -10.26 17.12 2.71
N ALA A 166 -9.20 17.45 3.45
CA ALA A 166 -8.03 16.58 3.61
C ALA A 166 -8.40 15.25 4.25
N ALA A 167 -9.22 15.26 5.31
CA ALA A 167 -9.70 14.05 5.97
C ALA A 167 -10.57 13.19 5.05
N THR A 168 -11.48 13.80 4.29
CA THR A 168 -12.32 13.09 3.32
C THR A 168 -11.49 12.47 2.20
N LEU A 169 -10.57 13.22 1.59
CA LEU A 169 -9.69 12.68 0.55
C LEU A 169 -8.79 11.58 1.12
N GLN A 170 -8.27 11.76 2.33
CA GLN A 170 -7.47 10.75 3.00
C GLN A 170 -8.26 9.48 3.32
N PHE A 171 -9.54 9.60 3.67
CA PHE A 171 -10.40 8.43 3.86
C PHE A 171 -10.54 7.61 2.58
N PHE A 172 -10.77 8.25 1.44
CA PHE A 172 -10.84 7.55 0.15
C PHE A 172 -9.50 6.97 -0.30
N MET A 173 -8.38 7.66 -0.03
CA MET A 173 -7.04 7.11 -0.27
C MET A 173 -6.73 5.93 0.66
N GLY A 174 -7.20 5.98 1.91
CA GLY A 174 -7.18 4.84 2.83
C GLY A 174 -7.98 3.67 2.27
N MET A 175 -9.20 3.92 1.82
CA MET A 175 -10.08 2.90 1.21
C MET A 175 -9.46 2.24 -0.01
N TYR A 176 -8.96 3.04 -0.95
CA TYR A 176 -8.20 2.53 -2.09
C TYR A 176 -6.95 1.76 -1.66
N GLY A 177 -6.24 2.29 -0.65
CA GLY A 177 -5.07 1.72 -0.02
C GLY A 177 -5.27 0.31 0.55
N GLY A 178 -6.38 0.11 1.26
CA GLY A 178 -6.78 -1.16 1.82
C GLY A 178 -7.38 -2.12 0.80
N TYR A 179 -8.04 -1.60 -0.24
CA TYR A 179 -8.64 -2.40 -1.31
C TYR A 179 -7.58 -2.98 -2.26
N PHE A 180 -6.67 -2.14 -2.79
CA PHE A 180 -5.64 -2.57 -3.75
C PHE A 180 -4.26 -1.98 -3.47
N GLY A 181 -4.19 -0.74 -2.99
CA GLY A 181 -2.96 -0.11 -2.49
C GLY A 181 -1.85 0.19 -3.50
N ALA A 182 -1.96 -0.24 -4.75
CA ALA A 182 -0.94 0.00 -5.76
C ALA A 182 -0.97 1.45 -6.25
N GLY A 183 0.17 2.15 -6.24
CA GLY A 183 0.23 3.58 -6.58
C GLY A 183 -0.36 4.52 -5.52
N ASN A 184 -0.74 4.01 -4.34
CA ASN A 184 -1.39 4.81 -3.30
C ASN A 184 -0.48 5.94 -2.77
N GLY A 185 0.84 5.71 -2.70
CA GLY A 185 1.78 6.77 -2.32
C GLY A 185 1.83 7.93 -3.32
N ILE A 186 1.64 7.64 -4.62
CA ILE A 186 1.60 8.66 -5.68
C ILE A 186 0.33 9.51 -5.53
N LEU A 187 -0.82 8.86 -5.28
CA LEU A 187 -2.08 9.54 -5.00
C LEU A 187 -1.96 10.46 -3.78
N MET A 188 -1.36 9.97 -2.69
CA MET A 188 -1.12 10.79 -1.50
C MET A 188 -0.23 11.98 -1.78
N LEU A 189 0.89 11.81 -2.48
CA LEU A 189 1.77 12.94 -2.81
C LEU A 189 1.05 13.98 -3.69
N ALA A 190 0.24 13.53 -4.65
CA ALA A 190 -0.56 14.42 -5.48
C ALA A 190 -1.56 15.24 -4.66
N VAL A 191 -2.29 14.60 -3.75
CA VAL A 191 -3.31 15.24 -2.91
C VAL A 191 -2.68 16.13 -1.84
N LEU A 192 -1.72 15.60 -1.07
CA LEU A 192 -1.07 16.34 0.01
C LEU A 192 -0.25 17.52 -0.52
N GLY A 193 0.43 17.34 -1.67
CA GLY A 193 1.11 18.42 -2.38
C GLY A 193 0.14 19.46 -2.93
N GLY A 194 -0.99 19.03 -3.49
CA GLY A 194 -2.06 19.92 -3.94
C GLY A 194 -2.70 20.75 -2.82
N LEU A 195 -2.75 20.20 -1.60
CA LEU A 195 -3.23 20.88 -0.39
C LEU A 195 -2.18 21.80 0.27
N GLY A 196 -0.92 21.79 -0.21
CA GLY A 196 0.16 22.64 0.31
C GLY A 196 0.69 22.22 1.68
N LEU A 197 0.68 20.92 2.00
CA LEU A 197 1.01 20.39 3.33
C LEU A 197 2.52 20.22 3.61
N GLY A 198 3.33 21.14 3.09
CA GLY A 198 4.76 21.25 3.34
C GLY A 198 5.65 20.88 2.14
N ASP A 199 6.95 20.92 2.37
CA ASP A 199 7.98 20.65 1.36
C ASP A 199 7.96 19.19 0.88
N THR A 200 8.46 18.95 -0.33
CA THR A 200 8.48 17.64 -1.00
C THR A 200 9.07 16.53 -0.10
N HIS A 201 10.15 16.81 0.64
CA HIS A 201 10.77 15.85 1.57
C HIS A 201 9.86 15.52 2.77
N ARG A 202 9.25 16.53 3.37
CA ARG A 202 8.34 16.38 4.52
C ARG A 202 7.05 15.66 4.13
N LEU A 203 6.58 15.90 2.91
CA LEU A 203 5.45 15.18 2.32
C LEU A 203 5.80 13.71 2.07
N ASN A 204 7.00 13.39 1.60
CA ASN A 204 7.39 12.00 1.38
C ASN A 204 7.50 11.23 2.71
N GLY A 205 8.09 11.82 3.75
CA GLY A 205 8.13 11.21 5.08
C GLY A 205 6.74 11.00 5.69
N PHE A 206 5.84 11.97 5.53
CA PHE A 206 4.46 11.85 6.02
C PHE A 206 3.63 10.83 5.20
N LYS A 207 3.81 10.79 3.88
CA LYS A 207 3.24 9.77 2.99
C LYS A 207 3.67 8.36 3.41
N ASN A 208 4.95 8.15 3.71
CA ASN A 208 5.46 6.85 4.16
C ASN A 208 4.82 6.42 5.48
N LEU A 209 4.60 7.35 6.42
CA LEU A 209 3.87 7.08 7.66
C LEU A 209 2.41 6.66 7.39
N LEU A 210 1.67 7.42 6.58
CA LEU A 210 0.28 7.11 6.23
C LEU A 210 0.16 5.79 5.48
N ALA A 211 1.06 5.54 4.52
CA ALA A 211 1.11 4.31 3.73
C ALA A 211 1.42 3.08 4.60
N MET A 212 2.31 3.23 5.60
CA MET A 212 2.61 2.19 6.57
C MET A 212 1.36 1.85 7.40
N VAL A 213 0.65 2.86 7.92
CA VAL A 213 -0.56 2.62 8.73
C VAL A 213 -1.68 1.98 7.91
N ILE A 214 -1.89 2.45 6.67
CA ILE A 214 -2.87 1.85 5.76
C ILE A 214 -2.51 0.39 5.45
N SER A 215 -1.24 0.12 5.14
CA SER A 215 -0.77 -1.22 4.83
C SER A 215 -0.82 -2.13 6.06
N ALA A 216 -0.54 -1.61 7.25
CA ALA A 216 -0.65 -2.35 8.51
C ALA A 216 -2.09 -2.78 8.77
N CYS A 217 -3.07 -1.87 8.67
CA CYS A 217 -4.48 -2.18 8.85
C CYS A 217 -4.96 -3.23 7.84
N ALA A 218 -4.57 -3.08 6.57
CA ALA A 218 -4.94 -4.02 5.52
C ALA A 218 -4.30 -5.40 5.75
N ALA A 219 -3.00 -5.45 6.04
CA ALA A 219 -2.26 -6.67 6.33
C ALA A 219 -2.85 -7.40 7.55
N LEU A 220 -3.13 -6.69 8.64
CA LEU A 220 -3.76 -7.26 9.83
C LEU A 220 -5.16 -7.82 9.52
N THR A 221 -5.98 -7.08 8.77
CA THR A 221 -7.33 -7.54 8.40
C THR A 221 -7.28 -8.79 7.51
N PHE A 222 -6.39 -8.84 6.53
CA PHE A 222 -6.16 -10.03 5.70
C PHE A 222 -5.61 -11.21 6.52
N MET A 223 -4.64 -10.99 7.40
CA MET A 223 -4.09 -12.03 8.27
C MET A 223 -5.15 -12.63 9.18
N LEU A 224 -5.92 -11.79 9.90
CA LEU A 224 -6.97 -12.25 10.82
C LEU A 224 -8.05 -13.06 10.09
N THR A 225 -8.47 -12.59 8.92
CA THR A 225 -9.46 -13.29 8.10
C THR A 225 -8.91 -14.60 7.55
N SER A 226 -7.64 -14.60 7.16
CA SER A 226 -6.95 -15.81 6.69
C SER A 226 -6.87 -16.89 7.76
N PHE A 227 -6.66 -16.52 9.03
CA PHE A 227 -6.61 -17.46 10.14
C PHE A 227 -7.98 -17.96 10.60
N THR A 228 -9.04 -17.16 10.42
CA THR A 228 -10.35 -17.44 11.02
C THR A 228 -11.34 -18.06 10.03
N SER A 229 -11.37 -17.60 8.78
CA SER A 229 -12.49 -17.87 7.85
C SER A 229 -12.10 -18.63 6.59
N SER A 230 -11.03 -18.23 5.89
CA SER A 230 -10.67 -18.82 4.59
C SER A 230 -9.19 -18.62 4.27
N PRO A 231 -8.48 -19.59 3.68
CA PRO A 231 -7.08 -19.47 3.33
C PRO A 231 -6.90 -18.56 2.10
N ILE A 232 -6.86 -17.24 2.34
CA ILE A 232 -6.73 -16.22 1.29
C ILE A 232 -5.30 -15.67 1.17
N VAL A 233 -4.32 -16.32 1.79
CA VAL A 233 -2.92 -15.85 1.86
C VAL A 233 -1.98 -16.99 1.51
N ALA A 234 -1.05 -16.73 0.60
CA ALA A 234 0.03 -17.64 0.24
C ALA A 234 1.22 -17.41 1.19
N TRP A 235 1.20 -18.11 2.34
CA TRP A 235 2.16 -17.91 3.43
C TRP A 235 3.65 -18.12 3.08
N PRO A 236 4.03 -19.11 2.24
CA PRO A 236 5.43 -19.27 1.84
C PRO A 236 5.98 -18.02 1.14
N GLU A 237 5.20 -17.43 0.25
CA GLU A 237 5.52 -16.21 -0.46
C GLU A 237 5.59 -15.03 0.50
N VAL A 238 4.63 -14.88 1.43
CA VAL A 238 4.66 -13.83 2.46
C VAL A 238 5.99 -13.83 3.23
N GLY A 239 6.47 -14.99 3.68
CA GLY A 239 7.69 -15.08 4.48
C GLY A 239 8.92 -14.56 3.74
N ILE A 240 9.08 -14.95 2.47
CA ILE A 240 10.21 -14.52 1.64
C ILE A 240 10.06 -13.04 1.23
N MET A 241 8.84 -12.63 0.90
CA MET A 241 8.52 -11.25 0.58
C MET A 241 8.83 -10.32 1.75
N ALA A 242 8.50 -10.70 2.99
CA ALA A 242 8.78 -9.90 4.17
C ALA A 242 10.27 -9.62 4.34
N ILE A 243 11.12 -10.63 4.18
CA ILE A 243 12.58 -10.48 4.26
C ILE A 243 13.08 -9.59 3.13
N ALA A 244 12.67 -9.87 1.88
CA ALA A 244 13.06 -9.09 0.72
C ALA A 244 12.58 -7.62 0.80
N ALA A 245 11.40 -7.39 1.38
CA ALA A 245 10.82 -6.06 1.54
C ALA A 245 11.58 -5.23 2.58
N ILE A 246 12.05 -5.84 3.67
CA ILE A 246 12.93 -5.16 4.64
C ILE A 246 14.25 -4.79 3.97
N ILE A 247 14.84 -5.72 3.21
CA ILE A 247 16.11 -5.48 2.52
C ILE A 247 15.96 -4.39 1.46
N GLY A 248 14.86 -4.35 0.71
CA GLY A 248 14.66 -3.33 -0.34
C GLY A 248 14.10 -2.00 0.16
N GLY A 249 13.51 -1.95 1.36
CA GLY A 249 12.70 -0.84 1.85
C GLY A 249 13.45 0.27 2.58
N PHE A 250 14.71 0.52 2.21
CA PHE A 250 15.50 1.66 2.71
C PHE A 250 15.41 2.88 1.79
#